data_AF-A0A6C0PBL9-F1
#
_entry.id   AF-A0A6C0PBL9-F1
#
_cell.length_a   1.000
_cell.length_b   1.000
_cell.length_c   1.000
_cell.angle_alpha   90.00
_cell.angle_beta   90.00
_cell.angle_gamma   90.00
#
_symmetry.space_group_name_H-M   'P 1'
#
loop_
_entity.id
_entity.type
_entity.pdbx_description
1 polymer ?
#
loop_
_entity_poly.entity_id
_entity_poly.type
_entity_poly.pdbx_seq_one_letter_code
_entity_poly.pdbx_strand_id
1 'polypeptide(L)'
;MMTVKPILMGAENPEGLKLEDVLDQLCNEVAHKINKIINDPSPQAKLVVRNNQAIIEHLGAAAVLQKSSYVVLDAMKANEGPTGQPRIGNTNS
;
A
#
# COMPACT_ATOMS: atom_id res chain seq x y z
N MET A 1 19.09 -2.45 -19.82
CA MET A 1 17.95 -1.95 -19.02
C MET A 1 18.07 -2.57 -17.63
N MET A 2 18.00 -1.78 -16.56
CA MET A 2 17.90 -2.35 -15.21
C MET A 2 16.47 -2.85 -15.03
N THR A 3 16.30 -4.16 -14.81
CA THR A 3 15.02 -4.75 -14.43
C THR A 3 14.70 -4.31 -13.01
N VAL A 4 13.70 -3.43 -12.85
CA VAL A 4 13.23 -3.02 -11.52
C VAL A 4 12.48 -4.21 -10.93
N LYS A 5 13.01 -4.75 -9.84
CA LYS A 5 12.35 -5.84 -9.11
C LYS A 5 11.01 -5.31 -8.54
N PRO A 6 9.89 -6.04 -8.69
CA PRO A 6 8.63 -5.68 -8.04
C PRO A 6 8.82 -5.52 -6.53
N ILE A 7 8.09 -4.58 -5.92
CA ILE A 7 8.13 -4.34 -4.46
C ILE A 7 7.16 -5.30 -3.74
N LEU A 8 5.98 -5.47 -4.32
CA LEU A 8 4.88 -6.19 -3.69
C LEU A 8 5.04 -7.70 -3.81
N MET A 9 4.44 -8.41 -2.86
CA MET A 9 4.30 -9.85 -2.88
C MET A 9 3.43 -10.28 -4.06
N GLY A 10 3.93 -11.23 -4.85
CA GLY A 10 3.21 -11.82 -5.99
C GLY A 10 4.00 -12.94 -6.64
N ALA A 11 3.51 -13.47 -7.76
CA ALA A 11 4.16 -14.59 -8.45
C ALA A 11 5.61 -14.29 -8.86
N GLU A 12 5.88 -13.07 -9.33
CA GLU A 12 7.21 -12.62 -9.73
C GLU A 12 8.10 -12.17 -8.54
N ASN A 13 7.52 -11.99 -7.35
CA ASN A 13 8.24 -11.62 -6.14
C ASN A 13 7.57 -12.24 -4.89
N PRO A 14 7.74 -13.56 -4.66
CA PRO A 14 7.10 -14.26 -3.55
C PRO A 14 7.46 -13.72 -2.16
N GLU A 15 8.69 -13.22 -2.02
CA GLU A 15 9.23 -12.61 -0.78
C GLU A 15 8.97 -11.10 -0.71
N GLY A 16 8.06 -10.58 -1.55
CA GLY A 16 7.70 -9.18 -1.58
C GLY A 16 6.92 -8.73 -0.35
N LEU A 17 6.73 -7.42 -0.24
CA LEU A 17 5.96 -6.84 0.85
C LEU A 17 4.45 -6.92 0.57
N LYS A 18 3.65 -7.11 1.62
CA LYS A 18 2.19 -6.98 1.47
C LYS A 18 1.81 -5.53 1.24
N LEU A 19 0.84 -5.29 0.37
CA LEU A 19 0.43 -3.94 0.00
C LEU A 19 -0.04 -3.14 1.22
N GLU A 20 -0.86 -3.73 2.08
CA GLU A 20 -1.36 -3.09 3.29
C GLU A 20 -0.25 -2.67 4.26
N ASP A 21 0.80 -3.47 4.40
CA ASP A 21 1.94 -3.15 5.26
C ASP A 21 2.76 -1.99 4.68
N VAL A 22 2.94 -1.97 3.35
CA VAL A 22 3.62 -0.86 2.66
C VAL A 22 2.81 0.43 2.78
N LEU A 23 1.49 0.38 2.62
CA LEU A 23 0.62 1.54 2.75
C LEU A 23 0.65 2.08 4.19
N ASP A 24 0.55 1.21 5.19
CA ASP A 24 0.63 1.59 6.61
C ASP A 24 2.01 2.21 6.93
N GLN A 25 3.11 1.69 6.37
CA GLN A 25 4.46 2.28 6.50
C GLN A 25 4.54 3.67 5.84
N LEU A 26 4.03 3.82 4.61
CA LEU A 26 4.04 5.10 3.90
C LEU A 26 3.22 6.17 4.62
N CYS A 27 2.09 5.81 5.22
CA CYS A 27 1.32 6.71 6.08
C CYS A 27 2.19 7.30 7.20
N ASN A 28 2.97 6.44 7.88
CA ASN A 28 3.87 6.88 8.96
C ASN A 28 4.98 7.81 8.47
N GLU A 29 5.58 7.50 7.31
CA GLU A 29 6.62 8.35 6.73
C GLU A 29 6.07 9.72 6.30
N VAL A 30 4.88 9.77 5.72
CA VAL A 30 4.23 11.04 5.33
C VAL A 30 3.80 11.83 6.57
N ALA A 31 3.32 11.17 7.63
CA ALA A 31 3.03 11.83 8.91
C ALA A 31 4.30 12.45 9.52
N HIS A 32 5.44 11.75 9.43
CA HIS A 32 6.71 12.29 9.88
C HIS A 32 7.12 13.55 9.08
N LYS A 33 6.81 13.61 7.77
CA LYS A 33 7.04 14.81 6.96
C LYS A 33 6.17 15.98 7.41
N ILE A 34 4.92 15.75 7.81
CA ILE A 34 4.04 16.79 8.38
C ILE A 34 4.67 17.36 9.66
N ASN A 35 5.11 16.50 10.58
CA ASN A 35 5.68 16.92 11.87
C ASN A 35 6.89 17.86 11.73
N LYS A 36 7.65 17.76 10.64
CA LYS A 36 8.81 18.64 10.37
C LYS A 36 8.41 20.07 10.02
N ILE A 37 7.21 20.29 9.49
CA ILE A 37 6.79 21.58 8.92
C ILE A 37 5.51 22.14 9.54
N ILE A 38 4.86 21.41 10.45
CA ILE A 38 3.54 21.78 11.00
C ILE A 38 3.52 23.13 11.72
N ASN A 39 4.66 23.54 12.28
CA ASN A 39 4.80 24.81 13.01
C ASN A 39 5.25 25.98 12.11
N ASP A 40 5.53 25.74 10.82
CA ASP A 40 5.86 26.80 9.87
C ASP A 40 4.56 27.51 9.43
N PRO A 41 4.38 28.81 9.74
CA PRO A 41 3.14 29.53 9.46
C PRO A 41 3.00 29.94 7.99
N SER A 42 4.02 29.73 7.15
CA SER A 42 4.03 30.14 5.74
C SER A 42 2.88 29.46 4.96
N PRO A 43 2.30 30.16 3.97
CA PRO A 43 1.28 29.56 3.11
C PRO A 43 1.73 28.27 2.42
N GLN A 44 3.01 28.18 2.06
CA GLN A 44 3.62 27.03 1.41
C GLN A 44 3.62 25.82 2.35
N ALA A 45 4.07 25.98 3.60
CA ALA A 45 4.06 24.91 4.58
C ALA A 45 2.63 24.41 4.85
N LYS A 46 1.67 25.32 5.01
CA LYS A 46 0.24 24.96 5.18
C LYS A 46 -0.30 24.13 4.01
N LEU A 47 0.03 24.50 2.78
CA LEU A 47 -0.35 23.75 1.59
C LEU A 47 0.27 22.35 1.58
N VAL A 48 1.57 22.22 1.90
CA VAL A 48 2.26 20.93 1.93
C VAL A 48 1.69 20.03 3.05
N VAL A 49 1.38 20.58 4.22
CA VAL A 49 0.69 19.85 5.31
C VAL A 49 -0.65 19.31 4.82
N ARG A 50 -1.48 20.15 4.19
CA ARG A 50 -2.78 19.73 3.65
C ARG A 50 -2.65 18.63 2.61
N ASN A 51 -1.68 18.75 1.68
CA ASN A 51 -1.44 17.74 0.66
C ASN A 51 -1.00 16.41 1.29
N ASN A 52 -0.10 16.45 2.28
CA ASN A 52 0.36 15.26 2.98
C ASN A 52 -0.76 14.58 3.78
N GLN A 53 -1.66 15.36 4.38
CA GLN A 53 -2.86 14.81 5.04
C GLN A 53 -3.75 14.07 4.03
N ALA A 54 -4.04 14.68 2.88
CA ALA A 54 -4.82 14.03 1.82
C ALA A 54 -4.14 12.74 1.29
N ILE A 55 -2.81 12.73 1.17
CA ILE A 55 -2.06 11.52 0.80
C ILE A 55 -2.30 10.41 1.84
N ILE A 56 -2.18 10.71 3.14
CA ILE A 56 -2.43 9.73 4.22
C ILE A 56 -3.86 9.18 4.14
N GLU A 57 -4.86 10.05 3.89
CA GLU A 57 -6.25 9.63 3.73
C GLU A 57 -6.43 8.65 2.56
N HIS A 58 -5.82 8.94 1.40
CA HIS A 58 -5.88 8.05 0.23
C HIS A 58 -5.15 6.72 0.46
N LEU A 59 -3.98 6.74 1.11
CA LEU A 59 -3.24 5.52 1.46
C LEU A 59 -4.03 4.66 2.45
N GLY A 60 -4.63 5.27 3.47
CA GLY A 60 -5.48 4.57 4.44
C GLY A 60 -6.72 3.96 3.78
N ALA A 61 -7.38 4.68 2.87
CA ALA A 61 -8.51 4.15 2.11
C ALA A 61 -8.10 2.94 1.24
N ALA A 62 -6.94 3.01 0.57
CA ALA A 62 -6.40 1.89 -0.19
C ALA A 62 -6.09 0.67 0.70
N ALA A 63 -5.55 0.88 1.89
CA ALA A 63 -5.27 -0.20 2.85
C ALA A 63 -6.56 -0.90 3.31
N VAL A 64 -7.63 -0.15 3.56
CA VAL A 64 -8.95 -0.71 3.90
C VAL A 64 -9.52 -1.54 2.74
N LEU A 65 -9.43 -1.04 1.50
CA LEU A 65 -9.87 -1.77 0.31
C LEU A 65 -9.10 -3.08 0.13
N GLN A 66 -7.79 -3.07 0.37
CA GLN A 66 -6.95 -4.28 0.29
C GLN A 66 -7.35 -5.31 1.36
N LYS A 67 -7.50 -4.87 2.61
CA LYS A 67 -7.94 -5.73 3.73
C LYS A 67 -9.32 -6.32 3.44
N SER A 68 -10.26 -5.53 2.91
CA SER A 68 -11.58 -6.01 2.49
C SER A 68 -11.50 -7.04 1.36
N SER A 69 -10.62 -6.84 0.39
CA SER A 69 -10.39 -7.81 -0.69
C SER A 69 -9.91 -9.15 -0.14
N TYR A 70 -9.01 -9.15 0.85
CA TYR A 70 -8.57 -10.39 1.49
C TYR A 70 -9.70 -11.14 2.20
N VAL A 71 -10.60 -10.43 2.88
CA VAL A 71 -11.77 -11.07 3.52
C VAL A 71 -12.62 -11.82 2.49
N VAL A 72 -12.87 -11.19 1.33
CA VAL A 72 -13.62 -11.83 0.23
C VAL A 72 -12.87 -13.06 -0.29
N LEU A 73 -11.57 -12.94 -0.54
CA LEU A 73 -10.74 -14.03 -1.07
C LEU A 73 -10.62 -15.21 -0.09
N ASP A 74 -10.52 -14.93 1.20
CA ASP A 74 -10.38 -15.96 2.24
C ASP A 74 -11.67 -16.77 2.42
N ALA A 75 -12.82 -16.13 2.22
CA ALA A 75 -14.12 -16.82 2.21
C ALA A 75 -14.30 -17.78 1.03
N MET A 76 -13.54 -17.63 -0.07
CA MET A 76 -13.64 -18.50 -1.25
C MET A 76 -12.88 -19.81 -1.09
N LYS A 77 -11.60 -19.74 -0.70
CA LYS A 77 -10.74 -20.91 -0.46
C LYS A 77 -9.48 -20.51 0.33
N ALA A 78 -8.80 -21.51 0.91
CA ALA A 78 -7.53 -21.32 1.62
C ALA A 78 -6.47 -20.61 0.75
N ASN A 79 -5.57 -19.87 1.40
CA ASN A 79 -4.48 -19.17 0.72
C ASN A 79 -3.36 -20.17 0.42
N GLU A 80 -3.11 -20.44 -0.85
CA GLU A 80 -2.01 -21.31 -1.29
C GLU A 80 -0.68 -20.56 -1.43
N GLY A 81 -0.66 -19.26 -1.13
CA GLY A 81 0.52 -18.42 -1.21
C GLY A 81 0.79 -17.86 -2.62
N PRO A 82 1.86 -17.06 -2.78
CA PRO A 82 2.16 -16.32 -4.01
C PRO A 82 2.49 -17.19 -5.22
N THR A 83 2.88 -18.45 -5.02
CA THR A 83 3.18 -19.43 -6.08
C THR A 83 2.12 -20.52 -6.22
N GLY A 84 1.04 -20.46 -5.41
CA GLY A 84 -0.07 -21.40 -5.44
C GLY A 84 -1.12 -21.08 -6.50
N GLN A 85 -2.20 -21.87 -6.56
CA GLN A 85 -3.27 -21.59 -7.50
C GLN A 85 -4.04 -20.33 -7.11
N PRO A 86 -4.22 -19.36 -8.03
CA PRO A 86 -4.95 -18.14 -7.73
C PRO A 86 -6.39 -18.46 -7.28
N ARG A 87 -6.93 -17.62 -6.40
CA ARG A 87 -8.32 -17.71 -5.93
C ARG A 87 -9.32 -17.17 -6.93
N ILE A 88 -8.89 -16.19 -7.73
CA ILE A 88 -9.65 -15.57 -8.81
C ILE A 88 -8.67 -15.35 -9.96
N GLY A 89 -9.14 -15.55 -11.20
CA GLY A 89 -8.33 -15.42 -12.42
C GLY A 89 -7.84 -16.76 -12.98
N ASN A 90 -7.20 -16.70 -14.14
CA ASN A 90 -6.69 -17.87 -14.85
C ASN A 90 -5.16 -17.93 -14.74
N THR A 91 -4.57 -19.13 -14.80
CA THR A 91 -3.12 -19.38 -14.73
C THR A 91 -2.33 -18.94 -15.98
N ASN A 92 -2.99 -18.38 -16.99
CA ASN A 92 -2.43 -18.13 -18.34
C ASN A 92 -2.34 -16.63 -18.67
N SER A 93 -1.88 -15.77 -17.76
CA SER A 93 -1.73 -14.33 -18.01
C SER A 93 -0.35 -13.84 -17.61
#